data_AF-A0A966I0Z8-F1
#
_entry.id   AF-A0A966I0Z8-F1
#
_cell.length_a   1.000
_cell.length_b   1.000
_cell.length_c   1.000
_cell.angle_alpha   90.00
_cell.angle_beta   90.00
_cell.angle_gamma   90.00
#
_symmetry.space_group_name_H-M   'P 1'
#
loop_
_entity.id
_entity.type
_entity.pdbx_description
1 polymer ?
#
loop_
_entity_poly.entity_id
_entity_poly.type
_entity_poly.pdbx_seq_one_letter_code
_entity_poly.pdbx_strand_id
1 'polypeptide(L)'
;MKVLCVLYDDPKTGMPEKYARDDLPKIDKYPDGMTLPSPKGIDFTPGELLGCVSGELGLRKFLEDAGHTLVVTSDKDGEGCEADRELVDADIVISQPFFPYYLTREKMETAPNLKMAITAGIGSDHVDLQGAMDHNIDVVEVTYCNSRSVAEHIVMMILSMVRDYHNQHRIVNEGGWNIADAVQRSYDVEGMHVGTVAAGRIGIDMLRKMKPFDVHLHYFDIHKLPDEVEAELNLTYHDSVESLVAVCDVVNISCPLHPKTEHLFNDEMIAKMKRGAYIVNTARG
;
A
#
# COMPACT_ATOMS: atom_id res chain seq x y z
N MET A 1 -19.99 -3.27 -22.26
CA MET A 1 -19.55 -2.20 -21.34
C MET A 1 -18.16 -1.76 -21.76
N LYS A 2 -17.82 -0.50 -21.51
CA LYS A 2 -16.46 0.03 -21.68
C LYS A 2 -15.75 0.04 -20.33
N VAL A 3 -14.58 -0.59 -20.27
CA VAL A 3 -13.71 -0.63 -19.10
C VAL A 3 -12.47 0.20 -19.41
N LEU A 4 -12.29 1.29 -18.67
CA LEU A 4 -11.06 2.08 -18.67
C LEU A 4 -10.13 1.51 -17.59
N CYS A 5 -8.93 1.09 -17.97
CA CYS A 5 -7.93 0.57 -17.06
C CYS A 5 -6.66 1.42 -17.13
N VAL A 6 -6.35 2.12 -16.05
CA VAL A 6 -5.18 2.98 -15.92
C VAL A 6 -4.08 2.22 -15.18
N LEU A 7 -2.97 1.97 -15.88
CA LEU A 7 -1.84 1.16 -15.43
C LEU A 7 -0.53 1.94 -15.64
N TYR A 8 0.54 1.55 -14.93
CA TYR A 8 1.85 2.20 -15.12
C TYR A 8 2.56 1.72 -16.39
N ASP A 9 3.56 2.47 -16.85
CA ASP A 9 4.35 2.10 -18.03
C ASP A 9 5.07 0.75 -17.87
N ASP A 10 5.33 0.10 -19.00
CA ASP A 10 6.21 -1.06 -19.04
C ASP A 10 7.63 -0.72 -18.57
N PRO A 11 8.44 -1.73 -18.18
CA PRO A 11 9.84 -1.48 -17.85
C PRO A 11 10.56 -0.75 -18.99
N LYS A 12 11.47 0.18 -18.64
CA LYS A 12 12.24 0.96 -19.63
C LYS A 12 13.05 0.12 -20.61
N THR A 13 13.34 -1.13 -20.24
CA THR A 13 14.06 -2.12 -21.05
C THR A 13 13.13 -3.02 -21.88
N GLY A 14 11.83 -2.74 -21.90
CA GLY A 14 10.79 -3.62 -22.45
C GLY A 14 10.32 -4.67 -21.44
N MET A 15 9.22 -5.34 -21.78
CA MET A 15 8.68 -6.45 -20.98
C MET A 15 9.72 -7.58 -20.89
N PRO A 16 9.90 -8.17 -19.69
CA PRO A 16 10.91 -9.21 -19.50
C PRO A 16 10.54 -10.49 -20.24
N GLU A 17 11.51 -11.06 -20.98
CA GLU A 17 11.36 -12.40 -21.56
C GLU A 17 11.48 -13.52 -20.51
N LYS A 18 12.15 -13.22 -19.38
CA LYS A 18 12.38 -14.12 -18.25
C LYS A 18 12.40 -13.35 -16.94
N TYR A 19 11.90 -13.98 -15.88
CA TYR A 19 11.93 -13.45 -14.53
C TYR A 19 13.06 -14.09 -13.71
N ALA A 20 13.38 -13.54 -12.54
CA ALA A 20 14.43 -14.06 -11.66
C ALA A 20 14.12 -15.44 -11.06
N ARG A 21 12.88 -15.92 -11.19
CA ARG A 21 12.39 -17.21 -10.70
C ARG A 21 11.22 -17.70 -11.57
N ASP A 22 10.96 -19.00 -11.53
CA ASP A 22 9.97 -19.65 -12.39
C ASP A 22 8.57 -19.76 -11.75
N ASP A 23 8.47 -19.65 -10.43
CA ASP A 23 7.20 -19.78 -9.70
C ASP A 23 7.10 -18.87 -8.46
N LEU A 24 5.87 -18.72 -7.96
CA LEU A 24 5.58 -18.06 -6.69
C LEU A 24 5.28 -19.09 -5.59
N PRO A 25 5.65 -18.80 -4.33
CA PRO A 25 5.21 -19.59 -3.19
C PRO A 25 3.69 -19.69 -3.13
N LYS A 26 3.17 -20.88 -2.83
CA LYS A 26 1.73 -21.09 -2.67
C LYS A 26 1.25 -20.47 -1.37
N ILE A 27 0.15 -19.71 -1.46
CA ILE A 27 -0.61 -19.20 -0.33
C ILE A 27 -1.98 -19.85 -0.40
N ASP A 28 -2.50 -20.34 0.73
CA ASP A 28 -3.81 -21.01 0.77
C ASP A 28 -4.92 -20.09 1.32
N LYS A 29 -4.59 -19.21 2.28
CA LYS A 29 -5.54 -18.30 2.94
C LYS A 29 -4.83 -17.12 3.58
N TYR A 30 -5.59 -16.06 3.88
CA TYR A 30 -5.10 -14.96 4.69
C TYR A 30 -5.12 -15.31 6.20
N PRO A 31 -4.29 -14.62 7.03
CA PRO A 31 -4.19 -14.89 8.46
C PRO A 31 -5.50 -14.84 9.26
N ASP A 32 -6.45 -13.97 8.89
CA ASP A 32 -7.76 -13.85 9.54
C ASP A 32 -8.78 -14.92 9.07
N GLY A 33 -8.36 -15.83 8.19
CA GLY A 33 -9.21 -16.86 7.61
C GLY A 33 -9.93 -16.46 6.33
N MET A 34 -9.79 -15.20 5.88
CA MET A 34 -10.32 -14.78 4.58
C MET A 34 -9.69 -15.63 3.46
N THR A 35 -10.53 -16.08 2.52
CA THR A 35 -10.09 -16.83 1.35
C THR A 35 -9.36 -15.92 0.37
N LEU A 36 -8.46 -16.50 -0.43
CA LEU A 36 -7.89 -15.81 -1.58
C LEU A 36 -8.97 -15.47 -2.63
N PRO A 37 -8.72 -14.54 -3.56
CA PRO A 37 -9.60 -14.32 -4.71
C PRO A 37 -9.88 -15.64 -5.45
N SER A 38 -11.15 -15.90 -5.74
CA SER A 38 -11.61 -17.15 -6.36
C SER A 38 -12.32 -16.90 -7.70
N PRO A 39 -11.63 -16.32 -8.71
CA PRO A 39 -12.22 -16.19 -10.04
C PRO A 39 -12.45 -17.58 -10.65
N LYS A 40 -13.34 -17.67 -11.65
CA LYS A 40 -13.59 -18.93 -12.38
C LYS A 40 -12.35 -19.43 -13.15
N GLY A 41 -11.47 -18.50 -13.51
CA GLY A 41 -10.21 -18.76 -14.20
C GLY A 41 -9.33 -17.51 -14.17
N ILE A 42 -8.07 -17.68 -14.56
CA ILE A 42 -7.10 -16.60 -14.77
C ILE A 42 -6.45 -16.81 -16.14
N ASP A 43 -6.20 -15.71 -16.88
CA ASP A 43 -5.57 -15.72 -18.20
C ASP A 43 -4.10 -15.23 -18.14
N PHE A 44 -3.45 -15.49 -17.00
CA PHE A 44 -2.04 -15.16 -16.75
C PHE A 44 -1.35 -16.26 -15.95
N THR A 45 -0.02 -16.26 -15.97
CA THR A 45 0.82 -17.16 -15.18
C THR A 45 1.24 -16.44 -13.89
N PRO A 46 0.96 -17.00 -12.69
CA PRO A 46 1.40 -16.41 -11.43
C PRO A 46 2.92 -16.17 -11.40
N GLY A 47 3.32 -14.92 -11.19
CA GLY A 47 4.72 -14.48 -11.24
C GLY A 47 5.01 -13.46 -12.34
N GLU A 48 4.11 -13.32 -13.32
CA GLU A 48 4.22 -12.32 -14.38
C GLU A 48 4.00 -10.89 -13.87
N LEU A 49 4.57 -9.91 -14.58
CA LEU A 49 4.33 -8.49 -14.37
C LEU A 49 2.97 -8.10 -14.97
N LEU A 50 1.96 -7.91 -14.11
CA LEU A 50 0.58 -7.67 -14.53
C LEU A 50 0.14 -6.20 -14.49
N GLY A 51 0.75 -5.39 -13.63
CA GLY A 51 0.28 -4.03 -13.33
C GLY A 51 0.69 -2.95 -14.33
N CYS A 52 1.48 -3.30 -15.34
CA CYS A 52 1.85 -2.36 -16.41
C CYS A 52 0.89 -2.44 -17.60
N VAL A 53 0.98 -1.46 -18.49
CA VAL A 53 0.14 -1.38 -19.70
C VAL A 53 0.14 -2.66 -20.54
N SER A 54 1.29 -3.31 -20.78
CA SER A 54 1.32 -4.59 -21.53
C SER A 54 0.88 -5.79 -20.69
N GLY A 55 0.83 -5.67 -19.36
CA GLY A 55 0.36 -6.72 -18.45
C GLY A 55 -1.17 -6.77 -18.34
N GLU A 56 -1.85 -5.63 -18.52
CA GLU A 56 -3.32 -5.49 -18.61
C GLU A 56 -4.11 -6.13 -17.47
N LEU A 57 -3.46 -6.40 -16.33
CA LEU A 57 -3.98 -7.24 -15.24
C LEU A 57 -4.46 -8.64 -15.70
N GLY A 58 -4.08 -9.09 -16.90
CA GLY A 58 -4.60 -10.32 -17.51
C GLY A 58 -6.10 -10.29 -17.83
N LEU A 59 -6.68 -9.11 -18.08
CA LEU A 59 -8.14 -8.94 -18.20
C LEU A 59 -8.68 -8.96 -19.62
N ARG A 60 -7.85 -8.70 -20.65
CA ARG A 60 -8.31 -8.45 -22.02
C ARG A 60 -9.15 -9.60 -22.58
N LYS A 61 -8.63 -10.82 -22.53
CA LYS A 61 -9.31 -12.01 -23.05
C LYS A 61 -10.68 -12.21 -22.38
N PHE A 62 -10.72 -12.20 -21.05
CA PHE A 62 -11.96 -12.33 -20.29
C PHE A 62 -13.02 -11.28 -20.67
N LEU A 63 -12.62 -10.00 -20.81
CA LEU A 63 -13.53 -8.91 -21.13
C LEU A 63 -14.00 -8.96 -22.59
N GLU A 64 -13.10 -9.17 -23.54
CA GLU A 64 -13.43 -9.18 -24.97
C GLU A 64 -14.25 -10.42 -25.37
N ASP A 65 -13.96 -11.60 -24.80
CA ASP A 65 -14.76 -12.82 -25.01
C ASP A 65 -16.21 -12.64 -24.50
N ALA A 66 -16.42 -11.76 -23.52
CA ALA A 66 -17.74 -11.37 -23.00
C ALA A 66 -18.41 -10.21 -23.78
N GLY A 67 -17.78 -9.71 -24.84
CA GLY A 67 -18.29 -8.60 -25.66
C GLY A 67 -18.15 -7.23 -24.98
N HIS A 68 -17.15 -7.05 -24.13
CA HIS A 68 -16.80 -5.76 -23.54
C HIS A 68 -15.55 -5.17 -24.20
N THR A 69 -15.37 -3.86 -24.06
CA THR A 69 -14.19 -3.16 -24.56
C THR A 69 -13.27 -2.85 -23.40
N LEU A 70 -11.99 -3.22 -23.51
CA LEU A 70 -10.94 -2.83 -22.57
C LEU A 70 -10.01 -1.79 -23.21
N VAL A 71 -9.98 -0.60 -22.61
CA VAL A 71 -8.99 0.44 -22.93
C VAL A 71 -7.96 0.46 -21.82
N VAL A 72 -6.68 0.34 -22.18
CA VAL A 72 -5.56 0.37 -21.23
C VAL A 72 -4.67 1.55 -21.59
N THR A 73 -4.37 2.40 -20.61
CA THR A 73 -3.49 3.56 -20.81
C THR A 73 -2.70 3.90 -19.55
N SER A 74 -1.53 4.51 -19.74
CA SER A 74 -0.78 5.19 -18.67
C SER A 74 -0.91 6.72 -18.74
N ASP A 75 -1.51 7.26 -19.80
CA ASP A 75 -1.74 8.69 -19.97
C ASP A 75 -2.97 9.15 -19.16
N LYS A 76 -2.71 9.56 -17.92
CA LYS A 76 -3.75 9.80 -16.90
C LYS A 76 -3.75 11.21 -16.28
N ASP A 77 -2.72 12.00 -16.55
CA ASP A 77 -2.47 13.30 -15.92
C ASP A 77 -2.36 14.39 -17.00
N GLY A 78 -2.79 15.60 -16.65
CA GLY A 78 -2.75 16.76 -17.54
C GLY A 78 -4.03 16.95 -18.36
N GLU A 79 -4.21 18.16 -18.88
CA GLU A 79 -5.41 18.53 -19.64
C GLU A 79 -5.52 17.71 -20.92
N GLY A 80 -6.65 17.03 -21.09
CA GLY A 80 -6.95 16.25 -22.27
C GLY A 80 -6.17 14.93 -22.37
N CYS A 81 -5.64 14.39 -21.26
CA CYS A 81 -5.04 13.05 -21.24
C CYS A 81 -5.99 11.96 -21.74
N GLU A 82 -5.46 10.84 -22.21
CA GLU A 82 -6.23 9.72 -22.74
C GLU A 82 -7.26 9.18 -21.75
N ALA A 83 -6.88 8.98 -20.48
CA ALA A 83 -7.81 8.50 -19.47
C ALA A 83 -9.05 9.38 -19.34
N ASP A 84 -8.90 10.71 -19.34
CA ASP A 84 -10.03 11.65 -19.24
C ASP A 84 -10.93 11.62 -20.48
N ARG A 85 -10.35 11.45 -21.68
CA ARG A 85 -11.13 11.30 -22.92
C ARG A 85 -11.93 10.01 -22.92
N GLU A 86 -11.33 8.93 -22.44
CA GLU A 86 -11.91 7.59 -22.42
C GLU A 86 -12.91 7.38 -21.27
N LEU A 87 -12.81 8.19 -20.21
CA LEU A 87 -13.72 8.16 -19.05
C LEU A 87 -15.15 8.56 -19.40
N VAL A 88 -15.34 9.50 -20.34
CA VAL A 88 -16.64 10.14 -20.65
C VAL A 88 -17.78 9.15 -20.91
N ASP A 89 -17.48 8.00 -21.51
CA ASP A 89 -18.44 6.94 -21.81
C ASP A 89 -18.09 5.60 -21.13
N ALA A 90 -17.13 5.58 -20.20
CA ALA A 90 -16.75 4.37 -19.46
C ALA A 90 -17.86 3.92 -18.49
N ASP A 91 -18.10 2.61 -18.41
CA ASP A 91 -18.98 2.01 -17.39
C ASP A 91 -18.21 1.68 -16.11
N ILE A 92 -16.92 1.35 -16.25
CA ILE A 92 -16.03 0.92 -15.17
C ILE A 92 -14.68 1.61 -15.36
N VAL A 93 -14.10 2.10 -14.25
CA VAL A 93 -12.70 2.53 -14.20
C VAL A 93 -11.91 1.66 -13.23
N ILE A 94 -10.70 1.26 -13.62
CA ILE A 94 -9.77 0.48 -12.82
C ILE A 94 -8.46 1.24 -12.73
N SER A 95 -7.92 1.43 -11.53
CA SER A 95 -6.54 1.90 -11.36
C SER A 95 -5.87 1.30 -10.12
N GLN A 96 -4.55 1.44 -10.03
CA GLN A 96 -3.76 0.94 -8.90
C GLN A 96 -3.27 2.10 -8.04
N PRO A 97 -3.20 1.98 -6.70
CA PRO A 97 -2.67 3.04 -5.84
C PRO A 97 -1.23 3.47 -6.16
N PHE A 98 -0.44 2.60 -6.81
CA PHE A 98 0.93 2.90 -7.25
C PHE A 98 0.99 3.91 -8.40
N PHE A 99 -0.07 3.94 -9.21
CA PHE A 99 -0.24 4.85 -10.35
C PHE A 99 -1.72 5.25 -10.44
N PRO A 100 -2.20 6.05 -9.46
CA PRO A 100 -3.63 6.22 -9.25
C PRO A 100 -4.22 7.15 -10.31
N TYR A 101 -5.39 6.76 -10.83
CA TYR A 101 -6.24 7.68 -11.55
C TYR A 101 -7.14 8.41 -10.56
N TYR A 102 -6.84 9.67 -10.29
CA TYR A 102 -7.61 10.47 -9.34
C TYR A 102 -9.00 10.75 -9.91
N LEU A 103 -10.01 10.04 -9.38
CA LEU A 103 -11.40 10.16 -9.78
C LEU A 103 -12.08 11.21 -8.89
N THR A 104 -11.94 12.46 -9.28
CA THR A 104 -12.55 13.61 -8.60
C THR A 104 -14.05 13.69 -8.90
N ARG A 105 -14.80 14.46 -8.11
CA ARG A 105 -16.21 14.79 -8.40
C ARG A 105 -16.38 15.34 -9.82
N GLU A 106 -15.54 16.30 -10.22
CA GLU A 106 -15.58 16.92 -11.55
C GLU A 106 -15.42 15.89 -12.68
N LYS A 107 -14.55 14.89 -12.51
CA LYS A 107 -14.40 13.80 -13.48
C LYS A 107 -15.60 12.85 -13.49
N MET A 108 -16.22 12.59 -12.34
CA MET A 108 -17.44 11.76 -12.30
C MET A 108 -18.62 12.45 -12.97
N GLU A 109 -18.72 13.78 -12.89
CA GLU A 109 -19.75 14.56 -13.58
C GLU A 109 -19.68 14.48 -15.11
N THR A 110 -18.49 14.24 -15.67
CA THR A 110 -18.32 14.03 -17.12
C THR A 110 -18.58 12.59 -17.58
N ALA A 111 -18.80 11.66 -16.65
CA ALA A 111 -18.87 10.22 -16.89
C ALA A 111 -20.27 9.64 -16.55
N PRO A 112 -21.34 9.99 -17.30
CA PRO A 112 -22.72 9.61 -16.96
C PRO A 112 -23.00 8.10 -16.98
N ASN A 113 -22.13 7.31 -17.61
CA ASN A 113 -22.25 5.85 -17.68
C ASN A 113 -21.54 5.14 -16.52
N LEU A 114 -20.70 5.84 -15.77
CA LEU A 114 -19.82 5.24 -14.79
C LEU A 114 -20.65 4.64 -13.64
N LYS A 115 -20.43 3.36 -13.38
CA LYS A 115 -21.13 2.59 -12.34
C LYS A 115 -20.20 2.07 -11.27
N MET A 116 -18.92 1.91 -11.58
CA MET A 116 -17.97 1.30 -10.67
C MET A 116 -16.55 1.84 -10.84
N ALA A 117 -15.91 2.15 -9.72
CA ALA A 117 -14.48 2.41 -9.59
C ALA A 117 -13.82 1.25 -8.83
N ILE A 118 -12.88 0.57 -9.49
CA ILE A 118 -12.17 -0.59 -8.94
C ILE A 118 -10.73 -0.19 -8.62
N THR A 119 -10.36 -0.27 -7.36
CA THR A 119 -8.96 -0.22 -6.94
C THR A 119 -8.33 -1.61 -7.09
N ALA A 120 -7.43 -1.76 -8.05
CA ALA A 120 -6.60 -2.96 -8.21
C ALA A 120 -5.45 -2.95 -7.18
N GLY A 121 -5.82 -3.07 -5.90
CA GLY A 121 -4.94 -2.89 -4.75
C GLY A 121 -5.77 -2.67 -3.47
N ILE A 122 -5.22 -1.90 -2.52
CA ILE A 122 -5.87 -1.53 -1.26
C ILE A 122 -5.77 -0.01 -1.04
N GLY A 123 -6.89 0.58 -0.66
CA GLY A 123 -7.12 1.98 -0.33
C GLY A 123 -7.54 2.82 -1.55
N SER A 124 -8.80 3.27 -1.51
CA SER A 124 -9.49 3.99 -2.57
C SER A 124 -9.57 5.51 -2.34
N ASP A 125 -8.64 6.07 -1.59
CA ASP A 125 -8.55 7.51 -1.28
C ASP A 125 -8.27 8.41 -2.50
N HIS A 126 -7.85 7.83 -3.63
CA HIS A 126 -7.76 8.52 -4.92
C HIS A 126 -9.13 8.70 -5.60
N VAL A 127 -10.21 8.22 -4.99
CA VAL A 127 -11.60 8.45 -5.41
C VAL A 127 -12.25 9.41 -4.42
N ASP A 128 -12.91 10.47 -4.90
CA ASP A 128 -13.79 11.28 -4.04
C ASP A 128 -14.99 10.42 -3.63
N LEU A 129 -14.91 9.81 -2.44
CA LEU A 129 -15.94 8.88 -1.97
C LEU A 129 -17.31 9.55 -1.80
N GLN A 130 -17.35 10.84 -1.44
CA GLN A 130 -18.61 11.56 -1.37
C GLN A 130 -19.17 11.80 -2.78
N GLY A 131 -18.31 12.18 -3.72
CA GLY A 131 -18.68 12.32 -5.13
C GLY A 131 -19.21 11.01 -5.72
N ALA A 132 -18.56 9.88 -5.43
CA ALA A 132 -19.00 8.56 -5.86
C ALA A 132 -20.37 8.19 -5.27
N MET A 133 -20.58 8.44 -3.98
CA MET A 133 -21.88 8.25 -3.32
C MET A 133 -22.98 9.10 -3.96
N ASP A 134 -22.72 10.39 -4.20
CA ASP A 134 -23.70 11.32 -4.79
C ASP A 134 -24.11 10.89 -6.22
N HIS A 135 -23.22 10.19 -6.94
CA HIS A 135 -23.42 9.70 -8.30
C HIS A 135 -23.83 8.22 -8.37
N ASN A 136 -24.02 7.53 -7.24
CA ASN A 136 -24.31 6.09 -7.17
C ASN A 136 -23.26 5.21 -7.87
N ILE A 137 -21.98 5.55 -7.70
CA ILE A 137 -20.85 4.78 -8.21
C ILE A 137 -20.35 3.84 -7.12
N ASP A 138 -20.31 2.54 -7.39
CA ASP A 138 -19.71 1.56 -6.50
C ASP A 138 -18.20 1.74 -6.44
N VAL A 139 -17.63 1.83 -5.24
CA VAL A 139 -16.18 1.86 -5.04
C VAL A 139 -15.77 0.55 -4.36
N VAL A 140 -14.91 -0.21 -5.04
CA VAL A 140 -14.47 -1.52 -4.55
C VAL A 140 -12.96 -1.65 -4.65
N GLU A 141 -12.39 -2.44 -3.74
CA GLU A 141 -10.95 -2.74 -3.69
C GLU A 141 -10.73 -4.23 -3.44
N VAL A 142 -9.51 -4.70 -3.66
CA VAL A 142 -9.16 -6.11 -3.44
C VAL A 142 -8.59 -6.27 -2.03
N THR A 143 -9.47 -6.23 -1.04
CA THR A 143 -9.09 -6.32 0.39
C THR A 143 -8.14 -7.49 0.66
N TYR A 144 -7.11 -7.23 1.48
CA TYR A 144 -6.02 -8.17 1.85
C TYR A 144 -4.98 -8.48 0.75
N CYS A 145 -5.22 -8.16 -0.54
CA CYS A 145 -4.39 -8.65 -1.65
C CYS A 145 -2.87 -8.43 -1.50
N ASN A 146 -2.46 -7.36 -0.83
CA ASN A 146 -1.06 -7.02 -0.60
C ASN A 146 -0.76 -6.64 0.86
N SER A 147 -1.67 -6.88 1.82
CA SER A 147 -1.47 -6.43 3.21
C SER A 147 -0.22 -7.01 3.86
N ARG A 148 0.10 -8.29 3.58
CA ARG A 148 1.31 -8.93 4.08
C ARG A 148 2.58 -8.39 3.41
N SER A 149 2.49 -8.08 2.12
CA SER A 149 3.58 -7.44 1.36
C SER A 149 3.93 -6.08 1.94
N VAL A 150 2.92 -5.28 2.31
CA VAL A 150 3.14 -3.98 2.98
C VAL A 150 3.75 -4.17 4.37
N ALA A 151 3.26 -5.13 5.17
CA ALA A 151 3.83 -5.43 6.48
C ALA A 151 5.33 -5.85 6.41
N GLU A 152 5.71 -6.63 5.39
CA GLU A 152 7.11 -6.97 5.13
C GLU A 152 7.94 -5.74 4.75
N HIS A 153 7.38 -4.86 3.90
CA HIS A 153 8.04 -3.63 3.50
C HIS A 153 8.27 -2.68 4.68
N ILE A 154 7.32 -2.59 5.63
CA ILE A 154 7.49 -1.80 6.85
C ILE A 154 8.68 -2.30 7.66
N VAL A 155 8.74 -3.61 7.97
CA VAL A 155 9.83 -4.19 8.76
C VAL A 155 11.18 -3.99 8.05
N MET A 156 11.22 -4.15 6.72
CA MET A 156 12.40 -3.87 5.92
C MET A 156 12.86 -2.41 6.06
N MET A 157 11.95 -1.44 5.96
CA MET A 157 12.27 -0.02 6.10
C MET A 157 12.75 0.32 7.52
N ILE A 158 12.11 -0.22 8.56
CA ILE A 158 12.53 -0.03 9.97
C ILE A 158 13.99 -0.47 10.12
N LEU A 159 14.31 -1.70 9.72
CA LEU A 159 15.67 -2.24 9.83
C LEU A 159 16.67 -1.45 8.98
N SER A 160 16.29 -1.07 7.75
CA SER A 160 17.16 -0.28 6.86
C SER A 160 17.53 1.06 7.47
N MET A 161 16.55 1.79 8.04
CA MET A 161 16.77 3.11 8.63
C MET A 161 17.52 3.04 9.96
N VAL A 162 17.13 2.14 10.86
CA VAL A 162 17.74 2.04 12.19
C VAL A 162 19.20 1.57 12.08
N ARG A 163 19.48 0.68 11.12
CA ARG A 163 20.84 0.15 10.88
C ARG A 163 21.68 0.95 9.90
N ASP A 164 21.17 2.06 9.36
CA ASP A 164 21.85 2.92 8.36
C ASP A 164 22.31 2.17 7.10
N TYR A 165 21.48 1.25 6.61
CA TYR A 165 21.84 0.31 5.53
C TYR A 165 22.20 1.01 4.22
N HIS A 166 21.45 2.04 3.81
CA HIS A 166 21.69 2.72 2.53
C HIS A 166 23.03 3.45 2.50
N ASN A 167 23.43 4.10 3.60
CA ASN A 167 24.73 4.74 3.71
C ASN A 167 25.87 3.72 3.63
N GLN A 168 25.74 2.59 4.35
CA GLN A 168 26.72 1.51 4.33
C GLN A 168 26.86 0.87 2.94
N HIS A 169 25.74 0.61 2.26
CA HIS A 169 25.75 0.08 0.90
C HIS A 169 26.45 1.01 -0.08
N ARG A 170 26.18 2.33 0.02
CA ARG A 170 26.84 3.35 -0.81
C ARG A 170 28.35 3.37 -0.59
N ILE A 171 28.82 3.35 0.67
CA ILE A 171 30.25 3.33 1.01
C ILE A 171 30.97 2.19 0.28
N VAL A 172 30.40 0.99 0.30
CA VAL A 172 31.00 -0.19 -0.34
C VAL A 172 31.00 -0.07 -1.87
N ASN A 173 29.91 0.42 -2.47
CA ASN A 173 29.83 0.61 -3.92
C ASN A 173 30.80 1.67 -4.46
N GLU A 174 31.15 2.65 -3.63
CA GLU A 174 32.17 3.66 -3.94
C GLU A 174 33.60 3.15 -3.69
N GLY A 175 33.77 1.89 -3.27
CA GLY A 175 35.06 1.26 -2.99
C GLY A 175 35.64 1.56 -1.61
N GLY A 176 34.84 2.14 -0.71
CA GLY A 176 35.21 2.44 0.66
C GLY A 176 35.04 1.26 1.63
N TRP A 177 35.52 1.47 2.87
CA TRP A 177 35.30 0.57 4.00
C TRP A 177 34.79 1.34 5.22
N ASN A 178 35.41 2.50 5.51
CA ASN A 178 34.90 3.62 6.32
C ASN A 178 33.98 3.26 7.50
N ILE A 179 34.44 2.36 8.39
CA ILE A 179 33.60 1.81 9.47
C ILE A 179 33.00 2.89 10.37
N ALA A 180 33.78 3.90 10.75
CA ALA A 180 33.27 5.00 11.58
C ALA A 180 32.12 5.75 10.89
N ASP A 181 32.23 6.01 9.58
CA ASP A 181 31.19 6.68 8.80
C ASP A 181 29.95 5.80 8.60
N ALA A 182 30.15 4.48 8.56
CA ALA A 182 29.11 3.46 8.40
C ALA A 182 28.27 3.26 9.68
N VAL A 183 28.86 3.38 10.87
CA VAL A 183 28.20 3.03 12.14
C VAL A 183 27.83 4.21 13.02
N GLN A 184 28.27 5.43 12.70
CA GLN A 184 27.97 6.65 13.49
C GLN A 184 26.46 6.91 13.71
N ARG A 185 25.57 6.25 12.95
CA ARG A 185 24.11 6.34 13.06
C ARG A 185 23.42 4.97 13.02
N SER A 186 24.15 3.89 13.23
CA SER A 186 23.64 2.52 13.14
C SER A 186 23.37 1.97 14.54
N TYR A 187 22.13 1.52 14.76
CA TYR A 187 21.68 0.97 16.03
C TYR A 187 21.03 -0.41 15.82
N ASP A 188 20.89 -1.16 16.90
CA ASP A 188 20.03 -2.34 16.94
C ASP A 188 18.59 -1.93 17.26
N VAL A 189 17.61 -2.69 16.74
CA VAL A 189 16.19 -2.50 17.10
C VAL A 189 15.83 -3.16 18.42
N GLU A 190 16.65 -4.10 18.91
CA GLU A 190 16.45 -4.81 20.16
C GLU A 190 16.18 -3.83 21.32
N GLY A 191 15.09 -4.05 22.05
CA GLY A 191 14.67 -3.18 23.16
C GLY A 191 14.05 -1.84 22.77
N MET A 192 13.95 -1.49 21.47
CA MET A 192 13.24 -0.28 21.04
C MET A 192 11.73 -0.39 21.28
N HIS A 193 11.08 0.76 21.49
CA HIS A 193 9.63 0.89 21.49
C HIS A 193 9.12 1.11 20.06
N VAL A 194 8.37 0.15 19.52
CA VAL A 194 7.85 0.16 18.15
C VAL A 194 6.33 0.24 18.18
N GLY A 195 5.79 1.32 17.60
CA GLY A 195 4.36 1.61 17.61
C GLY A 195 3.73 1.62 16.22
N THR A 196 2.45 1.25 16.11
CA THR A 196 1.67 1.45 14.88
C THR A 196 0.41 2.28 15.11
N VAL A 197 0.14 3.22 14.21
CA VAL A 197 -1.15 3.92 14.09
C VAL A 197 -2.07 3.07 13.21
N ALA A 198 -3.16 2.60 13.81
CA ALA A 198 -4.03 1.51 13.38
C ALA A 198 -3.37 0.12 13.42
N ALA A 199 -4.11 -0.86 13.93
CA ALA A 199 -3.74 -2.26 14.06
C ALA A 199 -4.71 -3.19 13.30
N GLY A 200 -5.19 -2.73 12.15
CA GLY A 200 -5.85 -3.57 11.15
C GLY A 200 -4.89 -4.58 10.50
N ARG A 201 -5.29 -5.17 9.36
CA ARG A 201 -4.56 -6.27 8.69
C ARG A 201 -3.05 -6.04 8.50
N ILE A 202 -2.65 -4.82 8.13
CA ILE A 202 -1.24 -4.46 7.91
C ILE A 202 -0.53 -4.25 9.26
N GLY A 203 -1.09 -3.39 10.11
CA GLY A 203 -0.49 -3.05 11.40
C GLY A 203 -0.27 -4.28 12.28
N ILE A 204 -1.25 -5.19 12.37
CA ILE A 204 -1.10 -6.40 13.19
C ILE A 204 -0.09 -7.40 12.62
N ASP A 205 -0.02 -7.56 11.29
CA ASP A 205 0.97 -8.45 10.67
C ASP A 205 2.39 -7.88 10.85
N MET A 206 2.55 -6.56 10.80
CA MET A 206 3.81 -5.90 11.12
C MET A 206 4.22 -6.13 12.58
N LEU A 207 3.32 -5.92 13.55
CA LEU A 207 3.60 -6.14 14.97
C LEU A 207 4.02 -7.61 15.23
N ARG A 208 3.34 -8.58 14.61
CA ARG A 208 3.72 -10.00 14.67
C ARG A 208 5.11 -10.28 14.08
N LYS A 209 5.48 -9.63 12.98
CA LYS A 209 6.82 -9.75 12.38
C LYS A 209 7.91 -9.08 13.22
N MET A 210 7.58 -8.00 13.94
CA MET A 210 8.52 -7.31 14.84
C MET A 210 8.69 -8.00 16.20
N LYS A 211 7.68 -8.75 16.68
CA LYS A 211 7.75 -9.48 17.95
C LYS A 211 9.07 -10.26 18.19
N PRO A 212 9.60 -11.07 17.25
CA PRO A 212 10.83 -11.82 17.48
C PRO A 212 12.13 -10.98 17.48
N PHE A 213 12.05 -9.66 17.30
CA PHE A 213 13.19 -8.75 17.41
C PHE A 213 13.38 -8.19 18.84
N ASP A 214 12.65 -8.73 19.83
CA ASP A 214 12.72 -8.33 21.24
C ASP A 214 12.46 -6.83 21.46
N VAL A 215 11.48 -6.29 20.73
CA VAL A 215 11.00 -4.91 20.84
C VAL A 215 9.83 -4.79 21.81
N HIS A 216 9.58 -3.58 22.31
CA HIS A 216 8.35 -3.25 23.04
C HIS A 216 7.28 -2.78 22.07
N LEU A 217 6.20 -3.53 21.94
CA LEU A 217 5.16 -3.29 20.93
C LEU A 217 4.04 -2.38 21.46
N HIS A 218 3.72 -1.35 20.69
CA HIS A 218 2.67 -0.39 20.99
C HIS A 218 1.68 -0.24 19.83
N TYR A 219 0.44 0.15 20.12
CA TYR A 219 -0.48 0.55 19.06
C TYR A 219 -1.51 1.56 19.55
N PHE A 220 -2.01 2.36 18.60
CA PHE A 220 -3.25 3.10 18.73
C PHE A 220 -4.22 2.62 17.65
N ASP A 221 -5.48 2.45 18.00
CA ASP A 221 -6.58 2.30 17.05
C ASP A 221 -7.88 2.83 17.69
N ILE A 222 -8.90 3.09 16.87
CA ILE A 222 -10.21 3.59 17.34
C ILE A 222 -10.89 2.62 18.30
N HIS A 223 -10.56 1.34 18.22
CA HIS A 223 -11.02 0.28 19.11
C HIS A 223 -9.85 -0.61 19.48
N LYS A 224 -9.88 -1.15 20.71
CA LYS A 224 -8.90 -2.13 21.13
C LYS A 224 -8.99 -3.41 20.30
N LEU A 225 -7.84 -4.05 20.12
CA LEU A 225 -7.76 -5.43 19.66
C LEU A 225 -8.38 -6.39 20.68
N PRO A 226 -8.75 -7.62 20.28
CA PRO A 226 -9.13 -8.65 21.23
C PRO A 226 -8.02 -8.91 22.27
N ASP A 227 -8.41 -9.13 23.53
CA ASP A 227 -7.48 -9.37 24.65
C ASP A 227 -6.47 -10.51 24.35
N GLU A 228 -6.91 -11.54 23.61
CA GLU A 228 -6.04 -12.65 23.21
C GLU A 228 -4.89 -12.20 22.29
N VAL A 229 -5.12 -11.23 21.42
CA VAL A 229 -4.09 -10.68 20.51
C VAL A 229 -3.17 -9.74 21.27
N GLU A 230 -3.70 -8.91 22.18
CA GLU A 230 -2.88 -8.08 23.05
C GLU A 230 -1.96 -8.93 23.93
N ALA A 231 -2.47 -10.03 24.48
CA ALA A 231 -1.69 -10.98 25.28
C ALA A 231 -0.68 -11.78 24.42
N GLU A 232 -1.07 -12.20 23.20
CA GLU A 232 -0.17 -12.89 22.26
C GLU A 232 1.07 -12.06 22.00
N LEU A 233 0.92 -10.75 21.80
CA LEU A 233 1.99 -9.85 21.37
C LEU A 233 2.58 -8.98 22.49
N ASN A 234 2.05 -9.11 23.72
CA ASN A 234 2.38 -8.22 24.85
C ASN A 234 2.24 -6.73 24.48
N LEU A 235 1.10 -6.37 23.88
CA LEU A 235 0.87 -5.02 23.36
C LEU A 235 0.57 -4.02 24.46
N THR A 236 1.08 -2.80 24.27
CA THR A 236 0.62 -1.62 25.00
C THR A 236 -0.31 -0.79 24.12
N TYR A 237 -1.59 -0.76 24.47
CA TYR A 237 -2.57 0.13 23.85
C TYR A 237 -2.41 1.59 24.31
N HIS A 238 -2.64 2.50 23.39
CA HIS A 238 -2.69 3.94 23.59
C HIS A 238 -4.06 4.50 23.21
N ASP A 239 -4.59 5.45 23.98
CA ASP A 239 -5.91 6.05 23.76
C ASP A 239 -5.93 7.16 22.70
N SER A 240 -4.74 7.57 22.25
CA SER A 240 -4.51 8.63 21.28
C SER A 240 -3.20 8.41 20.54
N VAL A 241 -3.11 8.92 19.30
CA VAL A 241 -1.84 8.92 18.53
C VAL A 241 -0.76 9.69 19.29
N GLU A 242 -1.12 10.78 19.95
CA GLU A 242 -0.20 11.57 20.78
C GLU A 242 0.47 10.74 21.89
N SER A 243 -0.31 9.97 22.66
CA SER A 243 0.25 9.12 23.71
C SER A 243 1.17 8.03 23.17
N LEU A 244 0.87 7.50 21.98
CA LEU A 244 1.70 6.51 21.27
C LEU A 244 3.06 7.11 20.85
N VAL A 245 3.04 8.23 20.13
CA VAL A 245 4.25 8.80 19.53
C VAL A 245 5.23 9.34 20.59
N ALA A 246 4.72 9.74 21.76
CA ALA A 246 5.54 10.23 22.87
C ALA A 246 6.46 9.16 23.47
N VAL A 247 6.12 7.88 23.35
CA VAL A 247 6.87 6.78 23.96
C VAL A 247 7.63 5.91 22.96
N CYS A 248 7.33 5.99 21.67
CA CYS A 248 7.93 5.13 20.65
C CYS A 248 9.25 5.69 20.10
N ASP A 249 10.21 4.81 19.89
CA ASP A 249 11.45 5.10 19.15
C ASP A 249 11.22 4.92 17.63
N VAL A 250 10.28 4.06 17.25
CA VAL A 250 9.83 3.85 15.87
C VAL A 250 8.31 3.95 15.82
N VAL A 251 7.77 4.79 14.94
CA VAL A 251 6.33 4.90 14.68
C VAL A 251 6.05 4.52 13.23
N ASN A 252 5.14 3.56 13.04
CA ASN A 252 4.60 3.18 11.75
C ASN A 252 3.17 3.72 11.58
N ILE A 253 2.85 4.17 10.37
CA ILE A 253 1.50 4.62 9.99
C ILE A 253 0.86 3.53 9.12
N SER A 254 -0.32 3.04 9.53
CA SER A 254 -1.09 2.02 8.79
C SER A 254 -2.59 2.32 8.73
N CYS A 255 -3.00 3.54 9.11
CA CYS A 255 -4.38 4.00 8.99
C CYS A 255 -4.72 4.45 7.56
N PRO A 256 -5.99 4.33 7.12
CA PRO A 256 -6.42 4.86 5.83
C PRO A 256 -6.34 6.39 5.78
N LEU A 257 -6.27 6.96 4.58
CA LEU A 257 -6.40 8.40 4.35
C LEU A 257 -7.87 8.79 4.23
N HIS A 258 -8.29 9.74 5.06
CA HIS A 258 -9.59 10.42 5.02
C HIS A 258 -9.49 11.70 5.87
N PRO A 259 -10.52 12.59 5.92
CA PRO A 259 -10.40 13.89 6.57
C PRO A 259 -9.99 13.90 8.06
N LYS A 260 -10.03 12.77 8.78
CA LYS A 260 -9.58 12.70 10.18
C LYS A 260 -8.11 12.27 10.33
N THR A 261 -7.51 11.73 9.27
CA THR A 261 -6.11 11.25 9.25
C THR A 261 -5.23 12.05 8.30
N GLU A 262 -5.84 12.87 7.44
CA GLU A 262 -5.14 13.87 6.62
C GLU A 262 -4.33 14.83 7.50
N HIS A 263 -3.06 15.01 7.17
CA HIS A 263 -2.10 15.83 7.92
C HIS A 263 -1.95 15.48 9.41
N LEU A 264 -2.30 14.25 9.82
CA LEU A 264 -2.18 13.80 11.20
C LEU A 264 -0.75 13.92 11.76
N PHE A 265 0.26 13.68 10.91
CA PHE A 265 1.69 13.83 11.25
C PHE A 265 2.23 15.17 10.76
N ASN A 266 1.68 16.27 11.28
CA ASN A 266 2.16 17.64 11.08
C ASN A 266 3.30 18.02 12.04
N ASP A 267 3.75 19.28 11.99
CA ASP A 267 4.80 19.81 12.87
C ASP A 267 4.51 19.61 14.36
N GLU A 268 3.25 19.78 14.78
CA GLU A 268 2.85 19.61 16.19
C GLU A 268 2.96 18.15 16.63
N MET A 269 2.54 17.20 15.79
CA MET A 269 2.63 15.78 16.08
C MET A 269 4.09 15.29 16.08
N ILE A 270 4.89 15.73 15.11
CA ILE A 270 6.31 15.38 15.02
C ILE A 270 7.08 15.93 16.23
N ALA A 271 6.75 17.12 16.71
CA ALA A 271 7.37 17.71 17.90
C ALA A 271 7.13 16.92 19.19
N LYS A 272 6.08 16.08 19.24
CA LYS A 272 5.76 15.22 20.38
C LYS A 272 6.53 13.90 20.37
N MET A 273 7.19 13.56 19.26
CA MET A 273 8.02 12.37 19.16
C MET A 273 9.31 12.51 19.98
N LYS A 274 9.89 11.37 20.37
CA LYS A 274 11.25 11.36 20.92
C LYS A 274 12.22 11.98 19.91
N ARG A 275 13.17 12.78 20.39
CA ARG A 275 14.28 13.27 19.57
C ARG A 275 15.06 12.08 19.00
N GLY A 276 15.16 12.00 17.68
CA GLY A 276 15.84 10.90 16.99
C GLY A 276 14.96 9.68 16.70
N ALA A 277 13.65 9.76 16.95
CA ALA A 277 12.71 8.73 16.55
C ALA A 277 12.67 8.54 15.02
N TYR A 278 12.24 7.34 14.61
CA TYR A 278 12.05 6.95 13.22
C TYR A 278 10.55 6.91 12.88
N ILE A 279 10.19 7.37 11.68
CA ILE A 279 8.82 7.28 11.16
C ILE A 279 8.83 6.45 9.88
N VAL A 280 7.94 5.46 9.80
CA VAL A 280 7.66 4.72 8.56
C VAL A 280 6.23 5.01 8.15
N ASN A 281 6.06 5.44 6.91
CA ASN A 281 4.74 5.65 6.33
C ASN A 281 4.63 4.88 5.01
N THR A 282 4.01 3.71 5.08
CA THR A 282 3.57 2.93 3.90
C THR A 282 2.05 2.90 3.79
N ALA A 283 1.37 3.80 4.51
CA ALA A 283 -0.07 4.01 4.39
C ALA A 283 -0.35 4.93 3.21
N ARG A 284 -0.26 6.25 3.41
CA ARG A 284 -0.47 7.30 2.41
C ARG A 284 0.39 8.51 2.71
N GLY A 285 0.98 9.09 1.66
CA GLY A 285 1.89 10.24 1.73
C GLY A 285 1.18 11.56 1.93
#